data_AF-A0AA85J4V4-F1
#
_entry.id   AF-A0AA85J4V4-F1
#
_cell.length_a   1.000
_cell.length_b   1.000
_cell.length_c   1.000
_cell.angle_alpha   90.00
_cell.angle_beta   90.00
_cell.angle_gamma   90.00
#
_symmetry.space_group_name_H-M   'P 1'
#
loop_
_entity.id
_entity.type
_entity.pdbx_description
1 polymer ?
#
loop_
_entity_poly.entity_id
_entity_poly.type
_entity_poly.pdbx_seq_one_letter_code
_entity_poly.pdbx_strand_id
1 'polypeptide(L)' 'MRRLHSHGKLSLRRCLSYWTDEHQKAVALGLKNYVDPKTGYTVFTEIEHLDRGYCCGSKCRHCPYNHVNCSTESPKQEEK' A
#
# COMPACT_ATOMS: atom_id res chain seq x y z
N MET A 1 -6.43 50.98 -1.24
CA MET A 1 -7.67 50.49 -1.88
C MET A 1 -7.76 48.97 -1.71
N ARG A 2 -8.95 48.41 -1.88
CA ARG A 2 -9.50 47.25 -1.16
C ARG A 2 -8.92 45.89 -1.59
N ARG A 3 -9.08 44.93 -0.67
CA ARG A 3 -8.83 43.48 -0.72
C ARG A 3 -9.23 42.84 -2.06
N LEU A 4 -8.40 41.91 -2.52
CA LEU A 4 -8.87 40.69 -3.18
C LEU A 4 -8.21 39.50 -2.48
N HIS A 5 -8.94 38.93 -1.51
CA HIS A 5 -8.79 37.54 -1.09
C HIS A 5 -9.78 36.71 -1.92
N SER A 6 -9.49 35.41 -2.07
CA SER A 6 -10.36 34.34 -2.61
C SER A 6 -10.33 34.27 -4.14
N HIS A 7 -9.95 33.18 -4.81
CA HIS A 7 -10.26 31.77 -4.53
C HIS A 7 -9.11 30.82 -4.93
N GLY A 8 -8.80 29.86 -4.05
CA GLY A 8 -8.46 28.49 -4.46
C GLY A 8 -7.04 28.20 -4.94
N LYS A 9 -6.01 28.55 -4.16
CA LYS A 9 -4.73 27.82 -4.25
C LYS A 9 -5.05 26.35 -3.96
N LEU A 10 -5.10 25.51 -5.01
CA LEU A 10 -5.22 24.07 -4.87
C LEU A 10 -4.07 23.58 -4.00
N SER A 11 -4.36 23.42 -2.71
CA SER A 11 -3.56 22.68 -1.73
C SER A 11 -3.62 21.19 -2.07
N LEU A 12 -3.20 20.82 -3.28
CA LEU A 12 -2.90 19.45 -3.61
C LEU A 12 -1.49 19.15 -3.10
N ARG A 13 -1.36 19.12 -1.77
CA ARG A 13 -0.44 18.21 -1.10
C ARG A 13 -0.87 16.80 -1.50
N ARG A 14 -0.48 16.35 -2.69
CA ARG A 14 -0.51 14.94 -3.06
C ARG A 14 0.59 14.28 -2.22
N CYS A 15 0.28 14.06 -0.93
CA CYS A 15 1.10 13.21 -0.08
C CYS A 15 1.25 11.87 -0.81
N LEU A 16 2.51 11.51 -1.05
CA LEU A 16 2.95 10.36 -1.81
C LEU A 16 2.16 9.11 -1.42
N SER A 17 1.40 8.56 -2.36
CA SER A 17 0.83 7.21 -2.26
C SER A 17 0.95 6.51 -3.61
N TYR A 18 2.16 6.58 -4.18
CA TYR A 18 2.53 5.87 -5.41
C TYR A 18 2.20 4.38 -5.35
N TRP A 19 2.30 3.75 -4.18
CA TRP A 19 2.00 2.33 -3.98
C TRP A 19 0.50 1.98 -3.98
N THR A 20 -0.36 2.98 -3.76
CA THR A 20 -1.82 2.79 -3.74
C THR A 20 -2.39 2.74 -5.15
N ASP A 21 -1.72 3.34 -6.13
CA ASP A 21 -2.20 3.42 -7.53
C ASP A 21 -2.27 2.05 -8.20
N GLU A 22 -1.17 1.27 -8.18
CA GLU A 22 -1.14 -0.07 -8.78
C GLU A 22 -2.06 -1.06 -8.06
N HIS A 23 -2.12 -0.95 -6.72
CA HIS A 23 -3.06 -1.73 -5.93
C HIS A 23 -4.51 -1.41 -6.31
N GLN A 24 -4.87 -0.12 -6.39
CA GLN A 24 -6.21 0.32 -6.77
C GLN A 24 -6.58 -0.12 -8.17
N LYS A 25 -5.66 -0.05 -9.14
CA LYS A 25 -5.89 -0.56 -10.50
C LYS A 25 -6.18 -2.06 -10.47
N ALA A 26 -5.37 -2.84 -9.77
CA ALA A 26 -5.58 -4.28 -9.66
C ALA A 26 -6.91 -4.62 -8.99
N VAL A 27 -7.28 -3.92 -7.91
CA VAL A 27 -8.58 -4.06 -7.25
C VAL A 27 -9.73 -3.68 -8.19
N ALA A 28 -9.62 -2.58 -8.93
CA ALA A 28 -10.64 -2.13 -9.89
C ALA A 28 -10.82 -3.10 -11.06
N LEU A 29 -9.74 -3.77 -11.48
CA LEU A 29 -9.76 -4.82 -12.51
C LEU A 29 -10.21 -6.19 -11.96
N GLY A 30 -10.42 -6.31 -10.64
CA GLY A 30 -10.73 -7.60 -10.00
C GLY A 30 -9.55 -8.57 -9.97
N LEU A 31 -8.32 -8.08 -10.11
CA LEU A 31 -7.11 -8.88 -10.01
C LEU A 31 -6.78 -9.17 -8.55
N LYS A 32 -6.44 -10.43 -8.28
CA LYS A 32 -6.02 -10.94 -6.97
C LYS A 32 -4.58 -10.57 -6.60
N ASN A 33 -3.78 -10.14 -7.57
CA ASN A 33 -2.39 -9.78 -7.38
C ASN A 33 -1.95 -8.70 -8.39
N TYR A 34 -0.86 -8.02 -8.09
CA TYR A 34 -0.21 -7.03 -8.94
C TYR A 34 1.30 -7.11 -8.80
N VAL A 35 2.03 -6.68 -9.84
CA VAL A 35 3.49 -6.62 -9.79
C VAL A 35 3.90 -5.24 -9.30
N ASP A 36 4.67 -5.17 -8.22
CA ASP A 36 5.23 -3.92 -7.74
C ASP A 36 6.35 -3.45 -8.69
N PRO A 37 6.22 -2.29 -9.35
CA PRO A 37 7.20 -1.84 -10.35
C PRO A 37 8.56 -1.48 -9.74
N LYS A 38 8.64 -1.24 -8.43
CA LYS A 38 9.91 -0.92 -7.75
C LYS A 38 10.72 -2.16 -7.40
N THR A 39 10.06 -3.21 -6.96
CA THR A 39 10.71 -4.41 -6.43
C THR A 39 10.59 -5.61 -7.35
N GLY A 40 9.68 -5.56 -8.33
CA GLY A 40 9.36 -6.66 -9.24
C GLY A 40 8.59 -7.81 -8.58
N TYR A 41 8.16 -7.66 -7.33
CA TYR A 41 7.46 -8.73 -6.61
C TYR A 41 5.98 -8.76 -6.96
N THR A 42 5.44 -9.97 -7.06
CA THR A 42 4.00 -10.21 -7.13
C THR A 42 3.39 -10.05 -5.73
N VAL A 43 2.62 -8.99 -5.54
CA VAL A 43 1.95 -8.65 -4.29
C VAL A 43 0.46 -8.95 -4.42
N PHE A 44 -0.12 -9.63 -3.44
CA PHE A 44 -1.55 -9.89 -3.41
C PHE A 44 -2.35 -8.62 -3.08
N THR A 45 -3.52 -8.50 -3.71
CA THR A 45 -4.48 -7.44 -3.40
C THR A 45 -5.29 -7.77 -2.15
N GLU A 46 -6.00 -6.78 -1.63
CA GLU A 46 -6.91 -6.97 -0.50
C GLU A 46 -7.98 -8.01 -0.81
N ILE A 47 -8.47 -8.05 -2.07
CA ILE A 47 -9.47 -9.00 -2.54
C ILE A 47 -9.03 -10.44 -2.24
N GLU A 48 -7.81 -10.82 -2.59
CA GLU A 48 -7.30 -12.18 -2.35
C GLU A 48 -7.14 -12.48 -0.85
N HIS A 49 -6.82 -11.47 -0.04
CA HIS A 49 -6.72 -11.62 1.40
C HIS A 49 -8.11 -11.78 2.06
N LEU A 50 -9.13 -11.09 1.54
CA LEU A 50 -10.51 -11.28 1.96
C LEU A 50 -11.06 -12.64 1.51
N ASP A 51 -10.80 -13.04 0.26
CA ASP A 51 -11.23 -14.33 -0.31
C ASP A 51 -10.60 -15.53 0.42
N ARG A 52 -9.30 -15.45 0.71
CA ARG A 52 -8.59 -16.51 1.45
C ARG A 52 -8.92 -16.52 2.94
N GLY A 53 -9.23 -15.37 3.52
CA GLY A 53 -9.52 -15.24 4.96
C GLY A 53 -8.29 -15.29 5.89
N TYR A 54 -7.05 -15.22 5.37
CA TYR A 54 -5.85 -15.25 6.21
C TYR A 54 -4.65 -14.48 5.62
N CYS A 55 -3.69 -14.14 6.48
CA CYS A 55 -2.44 -13.47 6.10
C CYS A 55 -1.49 -14.44 5.38
N CYS A 56 -0.98 -14.05 4.20
CA CYS A 56 -0.05 -14.87 3.43
C CYS A 56 1.37 -14.98 4.01
N GLY A 57 1.76 -14.13 4.97
CA GLY A 57 3.10 -14.12 5.57
C GLY A 57 4.20 -13.44 4.73
N SER A 58 3.88 -12.92 3.53
CA SER A 58 4.85 -12.34 2.59
C SER A 58 5.12 -10.83 2.77
N LYS A 59 4.82 -10.24 3.93
CA LYS A 59 5.00 -8.79 4.24
C LYS A 59 4.40 -7.83 3.17
N CYS A 60 3.22 -8.16 2.64
CA CYS A 60 2.54 -7.33 1.62
C CYS A 60 2.20 -5.93 2.17
N ARG A 61 2.44 -4.84 1.42
CA ARG A 61 2.29 -3.47 1.95
C ARG A 61 0.88 -3.12 2.45
N HIS A 62 -0.16 -3.68 1.82
CA HIS A 62 -1.57 -3.41 2.15
C HIS A 62 -2.25 -4.63 2.76
N CYS A 63 -1.58 -5.33 3.68
CA CYS A 63 -2.17 -6.50 4.32
C CYS A 63 -3.24 -6.08 5.35
N PRO A 64 -4.52 -6.47 5.19
CA PRO A 64 -5.58 -6.13 6.14
C PRO A 64 -5.37 -6.83 7.49
N TYR A 65 -4.66 -7.95 7.51
CA TYR A 65 -4.34 -8.72 8.71
C TYR A 65 -3.04 -8.31 9.39
N ASN A 66 -2.52 -7.10 9.11
CA ASN A 66 -1.36 -6.53 9.81
C ASN A 66 -0.15 -7.49 9.96
N HIS A 67 0.11 -8.30 8.94
CA HIS A 67 1.21 -9.28 8.89
C HIS A 67 1.23 -10.31 10.03
N VAL A 68 0.08 -10.68 10.60
CA VAL A 68 -0.01 -11.68 11.70
C VAL A 68 0.70 -13.01 11.43
N ASN A 69 0.81 -13.41 10.16
CA ASN A 69 1.45 -14.67 9.76
C ASN A 69 2.88 -14.49 9.24
N CYS A 70 3.43 -13.27 9.28
CA CYS A 70 4.83 -13.08 8.94
C CYS A 70 5.68 -13.32 10.18
N SER A 71 6.35 -14.47 10.23
CA SER A 71 7.18 -14.89 11.36
C SER A 71 8.14 -13.78 11.79
N THR A 72 7.85 -13.17 12.93
CA THR A 72 8.75 -12.24 13.61
C THR A 72 9.76 -13.03 14.43
N GLU A 73 10.64 -13.74 13.75
CA GLU A 73 11.94 -14.10 14.34
C GLU A 73 13.01 -13.59 13.37
N SER A 74 13.43 -12.37 13.60
CA SER A 74 14.70 -11.86 13.06
C SER A 74 15.43 -11.20 14.22
N PRO A 75 16.60 -11.71 14.62
CA PRO A 75 17.38 -11.18 15.73
C PRO A 75 17.73 -9.72 15.44
N LYS A 76 17.67 -8.90 16.49
CA LYS A 76 18.13 -7.51 16.49
C LYS A 76 19.52 -7.45 15.87
N GLN A 77 19.67 -6.66 14.81
CA GLN A 77 21.00 -6.31 14.30
C GLN A 77 21.64 -5.41 15.35
N GLU A 78 22.53 -5.99 16.16
CA GLU A 78 23.42 -5.25 17.04
C GLU A 78 24.51 -4.63 16.16
N GLU A 79 24.42 -3.32 16.01
CA GLU A 79 25.44 -2.45 15.42
C GLU A 79 26.72 -2.58 16.27
N LYS A 80 27.82 -2.99 15.64
CA LYS A 80 29.17 -3.02 16.23
C LYS A 80 30.10 -2.17 15.40
#